data_AF-A0A5C3ND64-F1
#
_entry.id   AF-A0A5C3ND64-F1
#
_cell.length_a   1.000
_cell.length_b   1.000
_cell.length_c   1.000
_cell.angle_alpha   90.00
_cell.angle_beta   90.00
_cell.angle_gamma   90.00
#
_symmetry.space_group_name_H-M   'P 1'
#
loop_
_entity.id
_entity.type
_entity.pdbx_description
1 polymer ?
#
loop_
_entity_poly.entity_id
_entity_poly.type
_entity_poly.pdbx_seq_one_letter_code
_entity_poly.pdbx_strand_id
1 'polypeptide(L)'
;MPRNLASGCMTSHATARFYCLILYVLFLSLQIPHISCSQNYTIDDQYGDPINELYPVYSPAGAKWAGAPECNTCSADVDATQAYDGTWHDATYYIADKEPAVVRIPFHGTAIYAYCIIGNSLNYTTATYLTFRLDNETVGAYNHRPNASAPEFQYDIPVYVNESILNGAHYLEIINSVSSYNASLILFDYATYTYEGNSTTSTASPSLPSPSTSQHSAAATSESTNSAAVVGGVLGTLLFLGLAAGAVAIFRYRRQRSRALSAIWRIPPRPRPATVLNDGQFTLSDMGSNHWKSTD
;
A
#
# COMPACT_ATOMS: atom_id res chain seq x y z
N MET A 1 -69.11 40.24 28.04
CA MET A 1 -68.46 39.06 27.41
C MET A 1 -67.26 39.53 26.61
N PRO A 2 -66.06 39.00 26.87
CA PRO A 2 -65.13 38.70 25.78
C PRO A 2 -64.58 37.27 25.90
N ARG A 3 -64.39 36.60 24.75
CA ARG A 3 -63.69 35.31 24.64
C ARG A 3 -62.25 35.59 24.18
N ASN A 4 -61.28 35.10 24.96
CA ASN A 4 -59.87 35.10 24.61
C ASN A 4 -59.57 34.03 23.55
N LEU A 5 -58.96 34.43 22.44
CA LEU A 5 -58.39 33.58 21.40
C LEU A 5 -56.89 33.89 21.29
N ALA A 6 -56.05 33.15 22.01
CA ALA A 6 -54.61 33.18 21.81
C ALA A 6 -53.97 31.90 22.39
N SER A 7 -54.02 30.78 21.67
CA SER A 7 -53.31 29.56 22.09
C SER A 7 -52.93 28.63 20.92
N GLY A 8 -52.60 29.19 19.75
CA GLY A 8 -52.30 28.39 18.54
C GLY A 8 -50.88 28.52 17.97
N CYS A 9 -50.08 29.48 18.39
CA CYS A 9 -48.87 29.86 17.64
C CYS A 9 -47.57 29.15 18.09
N MET A 10 -47.48 28.64 19.31
CA MET A 10 -46.21 28.14 19.87
C MET A 10 -45.85 26.68 19.50
N THR A 11 -46.78 25.89 18.95
CA THR A 11 -46.55 24.46 18.62
C THR A 11 -45.88 24.23 17.26
N SER A 12 -45.92 25.20 16.35
CA SER A 12 -45.37 25.10 14.99
C SER A 12 -43.83 25.14 14.95
N HIS A 13 -43.20 25.97 15.80
CA HIS A 13 -41.74 26.09 15.80
C HIS A 13 -41.03 24.89 16.44
N ALA A 14 -41.66 24.24 17.41
CA ALA A 14 -41.10 23.06 18.08
C ALA A 14 -41.08 21.83 17.16
N THR A 15 -42.14 21.66 16.34
CA THR A 15 -42.23 20.55 15.38
C THR A 15 -41.25 20.71 14.22
N ALA A 16 -41.08 21.92 13.68
CA ALA A 16 -40.09 22.20 12.64
C ALA A 16 -38.65 21.89 13.08
N ARG A 17 -38.28 22.27 14.32
CA ARG A 17 -36.96 21.95 14.90
C ARG A 17 -36.75 20.44 15.05
N PHE A 18 -37.79 19.70 15.40
CA PHE A 18 -37.76 18.26 15.55
C PHE A 18 -37.52 17.55 14.21
N TYR A 19 -38.21 17.97 13.14
CA TYR A 19 -37.97 17.45 11.79
C TYR A 19 -36.57 17.77 11.27
N CYS A 20 -36.05 18.99 11.49
CA CYS A 20 -34.67 19.32 11.13
C CYS A 20 -33.64 18.42 11.84
N LEU A 21 -33.87 18.11 13.11
CA LEU A 21 -32.96 17.25 13.89
C LEU A 21 -33.03 15.79 13.41
N ILE A 22 -34.21 15.28 13.07
CA ILE A 22 -34.37 13.96 12.44
C ILE A 22 -33.67 13.91 11.08
N LEU A 23 -33.87 14.92 10.23
CA LEU A 23 -33.23 14.99 8.92
C LEU A 23 -31.70 15.11 9.05
N TYR A 24 -31.20 15.85 10.04
CA TYR A 24 -29.77 15.95 10.35
C TYR A 24 -29.19 14.60 10.82
N VAL A 25 -29.89 13.89 11.70
CA VAL A 25 -29.48 12.55 12.16
C VAL A 25 -29.55 11.53 11.00
N LEU A 26 -30.57 11.60 10.15
CA LEU A 26 -30.69 10.77 8.96
C LEU A 26 -29.57 11.06 7.95
N PHE A 27 -29.27 12.34 7.70
CA PHE A 27 -28.17 12.77 6.83
C PHE A 27 -26.81 12.30 7.37
N LEU A 28 -26.57 12.42 8.68
CA LEU A 28 -25.38 11.88 9.33
C LEU A 28 -25.32 10.34 9.29
N SER A 29 -26.47 9.65 9.28
CA SER A 29 -26.55 8.19 9.17
C SER A 29 -26.41 7.68 7.73
N LEU A 30 -26.71 8.51 6.73
CA LEU A 30 -26.55 8.24 5.29
C LEU A 30 -25.12 8.45 4.81
N GLN A 31 -24.23 9.02 5.63
CA GLN A 31 -22.80 9.00 5.37
C GLN A 31 -22.27 7.59 5.66
N ILE A 32 -22.48 6.68 4.69
CA ILE A 32 -21.79 5.39 4.64
C ILE A 32 -20.30 5.73 4.56
N PRO A 33 -19.48 5.46 5.58
CA PRO A 33 -18.05 5.61 5.44
C PRO A 33 -17.62 4.59 4.37
N HIS A 34 -17.19 5.09 3.21
CA HIS A 34 -16.56 4.26 2.19
C HIS A 34 -15.45 3.47 2.89
N ILE A 35 -15.64 2.16 3.01
CA ILE A 35 -14.59 1.28 3.46
C ILE A 35 -13.68 1.14 2.25
N SER A 36 -12.68 2.00 2.20
CA SER A 36 -11.60 1.85 1.25
C SER A 36 -10.70 0.72 1.74
N CYS A 37 -10.52 -0.30 0.91
CA CYS A 37 -9.60 -1.38 1.20
C CYS A 37 -8.25 -1.00 0.62
N SER A 38 -7.29 -0.74 1.50
CA SER A 38 -5.91 -0.49 1.14
C SER A 38 -5.12 -1.80 1.29
N GLN A 39 -4.47 -2.23 0.21
CA GLN A 39 -3.68 -3.46 0.15
C GLN A 39 -2.31 -3.14 -0.45
N ASN A 40 -1.26 -3.77 0.06
CA ASN A 40 0.06 -3.67 -0.53
C ASN A 40 0.29 -4.81 -1.53
N TYR A 41 0.87 -4.47 -2.68
CA TYR A 41 1.31 -5.40 -3.70
C TYR A 41 2.78 -5.20 -3.99
N THR A 42 3.48 -6.30 -4.29
CA THR A 42 4.91 -6.30 -4.57
C THR A 42 5.12 -6.47 -6.07
N ILE A 43 6.00 -5.64 -6.62
CA ILE A 43 6.49 -5.68 -8.00
C ILE A 43 7.91 -6.21 -7.93
N ASP A 44 8.08 -7.44 -8.39
CA ASP A 44 9.39 -8.09 -8.49
C ASP A 44 10.21 -7.48 -9.64
N ASP A 45 11.54 -7.48 -9.53
CA ASP A 45 12.43 -6.95 -10.56
C ASP A 45 12.33 -7.70 -11.91
N GLN A 46 12.06 -9.01 -11.87
CA GLN A 46 12.00 -9.90 -13.03
C GLN A 46 10.57 -10.29 -13.38
N TYR A 47 9.80 -10.73 -12.39
CA TYR A 47 8.44 -11.25 -12.52
C TYR A 47 7.36 -10.17 -12.47
N GLY A 48 7.73 -8.93 -12.13
CA GLY A 48 6.85 -7.77 -12.19
C GLY A 48 5.69 -7.79 -11.20
N ASP A 49 4.63 -7.06 -11.54
CA ASP A 49 3.39 -6.94 -10.77
C ASP A 49 2.46 -8.12 -11.09
N PRO A 50 2.15 -9.00 -10.12
CA PRO A 50 1.32 -10.18 -10.35
C PRO A 50 -0.16 -9.84 -10.59
N ILE A 51 -0.60 -8.61 -10.32
CA ILE A 51 -2.00 -8.20 -10.46
C ILE A 51 -2.27 -7.52 -11.79
N ASN A 52 -1.38 -6.60 -12.18
CA ASN A 52 -1.56 -5.79 -13.38
C ASN A 52 -0.75 -6.28 -14.58
N GLU A 53 0.09 -7.31 -14.40
CA GLU A 53 1.02 -7.82 -15.42
C GLU A 53 1.94 -6.71 -15.97
N LEU A 54 2.33 -5.79 -15.09
CA LEU A 54 3.22 -4.67 -15.40
C LEU A 54 4.62 -4.99 -14.89
N TYR A 55 5.62 -4.80 -15.74
CA TYR A 55 7.01 -5.16 -15.43
C TYR A 55 7.88 -3.91 -15.34
N PRO A 56 8.92 -3.92 -14.50
CA PRO A 56 9.98 -2.92 -14.56
C PRO A 56 10.58 -2.85 -15.96
N VAL A 57 10.84 -1.63 -16.43
CA VAL A 57 11.48 -1.38 -17.72
C VAL A 57 12.88 -0.84 -17.48
N TYR A 58 13.87 -1.59 -17.95
CA TYR A 58 15.29 -1.26 -17.81
C TYR A 58 15.82 -0.55 -19.05
N SER A 59 16.52 0.57 -18.85
CA SER A 59 17.14 1.35 -19.92
C SER A 59 18.54 1.84 -19.56
N PRO A 60 19.43 2.06 -20.54
CA PRO A 60 19.29 1.65 -21.95
C PRO A 60 19.20 0.13 -22.08
N ALA A 61 18.46 -0.35 -23.09
CA ALA A 61 18.32 -1.78 -23.34
C ALA A 61 19.66 -2.41 -23.77
N GLY A 62 19.83 -3.71 -23.51
CA GLY A 62 21.02 -4.48 -23.88
C GLY A 62 21.94 -4.76 -22.69
N ALA A 63 23.23 -4.91 -22.94
CA ALA A 63 24.21 -5.46 -22.00
C ALA A 63 24.52 -4.59 -20.76
N LYS A 64 23.86 -3.44 -20.57
CA LYS A 64 24.08 -2.57 -19.42
C LYS A 64 23.43 -3.12 -18.15
N TRP A 65 22.31 -3.80 -18.31
CA TRP A 65 21.59 -4.45 -17.23
C TRP A 65 21.85 -5.93 -17.28
N ALA A 66 22.19 -6.52 -16.14
CA ALA A 66 22.26 -7.95 -15.97
C ALA A 66 21.20 -8.39 -14.96
N GLY A 67 20.42 -9.39 -15.35
CA GLY A 67 19.40 -10.00 -14.50
C GLY A 67 19.94 -11.27 -13.87
N ALA A 68 19.75 -11.42 -12.57
CA ALA A 68 20.09 -12.62 -11.80
C ALA A 68 18.87 -13.56 -11.66
N PRO A 69 19.07 -14.87 -11.37
CA PRO A 69 20.33 -15.54 -11.00
C PRO A 69 21.24 -15.89 -12.18
N GLU A 70 20.79 -15.71 -13.44
CA GLU A 70 21.56 -16.09 -14.64
C GLU A 70 22.60 -15.04 -15.06
N CYS A 71 23.17 -14.37 -14.07
CA CYS A 71 24.06 -13.27 -14.29
C CYS A 71 25.52 -13.76 -14.32
N ASN A 72 25.95 -14.22 -15.48
CA ASN A 72 27.31 -14.73 -15.68
C ASN A 72 28.40 -13.62 -15.70
N THR A 73 28.00 -12.35 -15.68
CA THR A 73 28.90 -11.19 -15.80
C THR A 73 28.84 -10.23 -14.61
N CYS A 74 27.92 -10.38 -13.66
CA CYS A 74 27.94 -9.55 -12.47
C CYS A 74 29.07 -10.00 -11.56
N SER A 75 29.80 -9.01 -11.05
CA SER A 75 30.92 -9.23 -10.13
C SER A 75 30.47 -9.33 -8.66
N ALA A 76 29.18 -9.10 -8.40
CA ALA A 76 28.61 -9.10 -7.07
C ALA A 76 28.14 -10.51 -6.69
N ASP A 77 28.78 -11.11 -5.67
CA ASP A 77 28.42 -12.43 -5.11
C ASP A 77 27.21 -12.30 -4.17
N VAL A 78 26.08 -11.93 -4.75
CA VAL A 78 24.81 -11.73 -4.04
C VAL A 78 24.20 -13.10 -3.73
N ASP A 79 23.74 -13.27 -2.49
CA ASP A 79 23.01 -14.45 -2.03
C ASP A 79 21.54 -14.34 -2.46
N ALA A 80 21.22 -15.03 -3.56
CA ALA A 80 19.87 -15.08 -4.11
C ALA A 80 18.80 -15.51 -3.09
N THR A 81 19.14 -16.26 -2.04
CA THR A 81 18.15 -16.69 -1.05
C THR A 81 17.64 -15.56 -0.16
N GLN A 82 18.35 -14.42 -0.17
CA GLN A 82 17.98 -13.21 0.56
C GLN A 82 17.31 -12.14 -0.32
N ALA A 83 17.42 -12.25 -1.65
CA ALA A 83 16.68 -11.40 -2.58
C ALA A 83 15.20 -11.80 -2.63
N TYR A 84 14.34 -10.85 -2.99
CA TYR A 84 12.92 -11.13 -3.21
C TYR A 84 12.76 -12.02 -4.44
N ASP A 85 11.98 -13.09 -4.30
CA ASP A 85 11.80 -14.18 -5.28
C ASP A 85 13.07 -14.73 -5.96
N GLY A 86 14.24 -14.49 -5.34
CA GLY A 86 15.53 -15.00 -5.81
C GLY A 86 16.14 -14.23 -6.99
N THR A 87 15.63 -13.04 -7.31
CA THR A 87 16.03 -12.25 -8.48
C THR A 87 16.47 -10.84 -8.09
N TRP A 88 17.28 -10.23 -8.95
CA TRP A 88 17.63 -8.81 -8.91
C TRP A 88 18.16 -8.40 -10.29
N HIS A 89 18.10 -7.10 -10.58
CA HIS A 89 18.75 -6.52 -11.74
C HIS A 89 19.82 -5.53 -11.33
N ASP A 90 21.04 -5.73 -11.83
CA ASP A 90 22.16 -4.85 -11.55
C ASP A 90 22.65 -4.09 -12.78
N ALA A 91 23.17 -2.90 -12.52
CA ALA A 91 23.88 -2.10 -13.51
C ALA A 91 24.92 -1.22 -12.83
N THR A 92 26.11 -1.15 -13.43
CA THR A 92 27.09 -0.14 -13.06
C THR A 92 27.04 1.01 -14.05
N TYR A 93 26.84 2.22 -13.56
CA TYR A 93 26.95 3.45 -14.33
C TYR A 93 28.32 4.08 -14.09
N TYR A 94 29.03 4.39 -15.17
CA TYR A 94 30.29 5.14 -15.14
C TYR A 94 30.07 6.55 -15.70
N ILE A 95 30.81 7.54 -15.20
CA ILE A 95 30.72 8.93 -15.70
C ILE A 95 31.04 9.06 -17.20
N ALA A 96 31.77 8.10 -17.77
CA ALA A 96 32.09 8.04 -19.20
C ALA A 96 30.96 7.44 -20.05
N ASP A 97 29.93 6.85 -19.43
CA ASP A 97 28.79 6.31 -20.16
C ASP A 97 27.95 7.45 -20.75
N LYS A 98 27.39 7.21 -21.93
CA LYS A 98 26.57 8.21 -22.63
C LYS A 98 25.25 8.49 -21.92
N GLU A 99 24.68 7.48 -21.28
CA GLU A 99 23.37 7.52 -20.64
C GLU A 99 23.41 6.75 -19.31
N PRO A 100 22.71 7.25 -18.27
CA PRO A 100 22.59 6.55 -16.99
C PRO A 100 21.77 5.27 -17.13
N ALA A 101 21.99 4.32 -16.23
CA ALA A 101 21.10 3.17 -16.11
C ALA A 101 19.83 3.60 -15.36
N VAL A 102 18.65 3.30 -15.90
CA VAL A 102 17.35 3.65 -15.33
C VAL A 102 16.45 2.44 -15.26
N VAL A 103 15.84 2.18 -14.11
CA VAL A 103 14.70 1.27 -13.97
C VAL A 103 13.43 2.08 -13.79
N ARG A 104 12.43 1.82 -14.65
CA ARG A 104 11.12 2.47 -14.62
C ARG A 104 10.07 1.48 -14.16
N ILE A 105 9.41 1.78 -13.06
CA ILE A 105 8.47 0.91 -12.36
C ILE A 105 7.07 1.51 -12.49
N PRO A 106 6.22 1.01 -13.39
CA PRO A 106 4.82 1.41 -13.46
C PRO A 106 4.02 0.80 -12.29
N PHE A 107 3.12 1.58 -11.70
CA PHE A 107 2.23 1.11 -10.63
C PHE A 107 0.91 1.88 -10.60
N HIS A 108 -0.11 1.34 -9.93
CA HIS A 108 -1.37 2.04 -9.69
C HIS A 108 -1.67 2.07 -8.19
N GLY A 109 -1.48 3.22 -7.54
CA GLY A 109 -1.65 3.26 -6.09
C GLY A 109 -1.45 4.63 -5.45
N THR A 110 -1.42 4.63 -4.13
CA THR A 110 -1.29 5.81 -3.26
C THR A 110 0.02 5.86 -2.48
N ALA A 111 0.86 4.83 -2.60
CA ALA A 111 2.21 4.81 -2.04
C ALA A 111 3.12 3.89 -2.85
N ILE A 112 4.43 4.12 -2.79
CA ILE A 112 5.47 3.28 -3.39
C ILE A 112 6.71 3.25 -2.48
N TYR A 113 7.30 2.07 -2.36
CA TYR A 113 8.52 1.79 -1.61
C TYR A 113 9.43 0.99 -2.55
N ALA A 114 10.65 1.48 -2.82
CA ALA A 114 11.62 0.77 -3.66
C ALA A 114 12.77 0.26 -2.80
N TYR A 115 13.16 -1.00 -3.04
CA TYR A 115 14.15 -1.71 -2.27
C TYR A 115 15.31 -2.15 -3.17
N CYS A 116 16.53 -1.98 -2.67
CA CYS A 116 17.74 -2.43 -3.34
C CYS A 116 18.57 -3.30 -2.40
N ILE A 117 19.46 -4.08 -3.01
CA ILE A 117 20.57 -4.73 -2.34
C ILE A 117 21.74 -3.73 -2.33
N ILE A 118 22.37 -3.53 -1.17
CA ILE A 118 23.44 -2.54 -0.99
C ILE A 118 24.76 -3.25 -0.70
N GLY A 119 25.73 -3.06 -1.60
CA GLY A 119 27.07 -3.60 -1.47
C GLY A 119 28.01 -2.72 -0.62
N ASN A 120 28.89 -3.35 0.15
CA ASN A 120 29.86 -2.70 1.03
C ASN A 120 31.32 -3.06 0.74
N SER A 121 31.57 -3.85 -0.31
CA SER A 121 32.93 -4.22 -0.72
C SER A 121 33.72 -2.99 -1.18
N LEU A 122 34.99 -2.92 -0.78
CA LEU A 122 35.93 -1.90 -1.25
C LEU A 122 36.80 -2.39 -2.42
N ASN A 123 36.67 -3.67 -2.81
CA ASN A 123 37.50 -4.28 -3.85
C ASN A 123 37.03 -3.92 -5.27
N TYR A 124 35.77 -3.54 -5.42
CA TYR A 124 35.13 -3.12 -6.67
C TYR A 124 34.08 -2.05 -6.37
N THR A 125 33.46 -1.48 -7.42
CA THR A 125 32.45 -0.43 -7.26
C THR A 125 31.20 -0.98 -6.59
N THR A 126 30.95 -0.60 -5.33
CA THR A 126 29.65 -0.82 -4.66
C THR A 126 29.03 0.46 -4.09
N ALA A 127 29.60 1.62 -4.40
CA ALA A 127 28.96 2.89 -4.08
C ALA A 127 27.66 3.02 -4.90
N THR A 128 26.60 3.52 -4.28
CA THR A 128 25.27 3.61 -4.92
C THR A 128 24.77 5.05 -4.82
N TYR A 129 24.51 5.66 -5.95
CA TYR A 129 23.99 7.02 -6.09
C TYR A 129 22.76 6.99 -6.99
N LEU A 130 21.59 7.24 -6.42
CA LEU A 130 20.32 7.15 -7.12
C LEU A 130 19.60 8.49 -7.06
N THR A 131 18.95 8.85 -8.17
CA THR A 131 18.00 9.95 -8.25
C THR A 131 16.64 9.37 -8.60
N PHE A 132 15.58 9.85 -7.94
CA PHE A 132 14.22 9.34 -8.14
C PHE A 132 13.35 10.37 -8.85
N ARG A 133 12.58 9.91 -9.84
CA ARG A 133 11.53 10.72 -10.47
C ARG A 133 10.18 10.00 -10.37
N LEU A 134 9.16 10.70 -9.91
CA LEU A 134 7.78 10.23 -9.94
C LEU A 134 7.05 11.06 -11.00
N ASP A 135 6.50 10.41 -12.02
CA ASP A 135 5.79 11.07 -13.12
C ASP A 135 6.56 12.23 -13.77
N ASN A 136 7.85 12.02 -14.05
CA ASN A 136 8.82 13.01 -14.57
C ASN A 136 9.27 14.11 -13.60
N GLU A 137 8.78 14.15 -12.36
CA GLU A 137 9.24 15.12 -11.35
C GLU A 137 10.31 14.51 -10.45
N THR A 138 11.43 15.19 -10.25
CA THR A 138 12.47 14.74 -9.31
C THR A 138 11.95 14.84 -7.88
N VAL A 139 11.86 13.69 -7.19
CA VAL A 139 11.24 13.56 -5.86
C VAL A 139 12.24 13.16 -4.77
N GLY A 140 13.48 12.86 -5.12
CA GLY A 140 14.50 12.55 -4.11
C GLY A 140 15.79 11.99 -4.69
N ALA A 141 16.69 11.62 -3.79
CA ALA A 141 17.93 10.93 -4.09
C ALA A 141 18.34 10.02 -2.93
N TYR A 142 19.14 9.00 -3.23
CA TYR A 142 19.73 8.08 -2.25
C TYR A 142 21.22 7.96 -2.52
N ASN A 143 22.04 8.02 -1.46
CA ASN A 143 23.50 7.96 -1.57
C ASN A 143 24.05 6.99 -0.52
N HIS A 144 24.78 5.98 -0.97
CA HIS A 144 25.48 5.03 -0.14
C HIS A 144 26.97 5.03 -0.48
N ARG A 145 27.81 4.97 0.56
CA ARG A 145 29.25 4.74 0.44
C ARG A 145 29.58 3.39 1.08
N PRO A 146 30.40 2.55 0.43
CA PRO A 146 30.72 1.23 0.96
C PRO A 146 31.37 1.33 2.35
N ASN A 147 30.92 0.48 3.27
CA ASN A 147 31.44 0.41 4.64
C ASN A 147 32.04 -0.97 4.90
N ALA A 148 33.37 -1.08 4.90
CA ALA A 148 34.07 -2.35 5.11
C ALA A 148 33.79 -3.03 6.48
N SER A 149 33.21 -2.32 7.44
CA SER A 149 32.80 -2.89 8.73
C SER A 149 31.38 -3.46 8.72
N ALA A 150 30.62 -3.24 7.64
CA ALA A 150 29.27 -3.75 7.47
C ALA A 150 29.28 -5.09 6.70
N PRO A 151 28.18 -5.87 6.73
CA PRO A 151 28.04 -7.04 5.86
C PRO A 151 28.27 -6.68 4.39
N GLU A 152 28.90 -7.58 3.64
CA GLU A 152 29.27 -7.34 2.23
C GLU A 152 28.07 -6.93 1.37
N PHE A 153 26.91 -7.54 1.61
CA PHE A 153 25.63 -7.14 1.04
C PHE A 153 24.58 -6.94 2.14
N GLN A 154 23.72 -5.95 1.96
CA GLN A 154 22.55 -5.69 2.80
C GLN A 154 21.30 -5.73 1.92
N TYR A 155 20.31 -6.53 2.30
CA TYR A 155 19.08 -6.76 1.56
C TYR A 155 17.93 -5.95 2.16
N ASP A 156 16.82 -5.87 1.43
CA ASP A 156 15.60 -5.16 1.86
C ASP A 156 15.86 -3.68 2.25
N ILE A 157 16.84 -3.00 1.64
CA ILE A 157 17.16 -1.62 1.97
C ILE A 157 16.21 -0.68 1.24
N PRO A 158 15.34 0.08 1.95
CA PRO A 158 14.46 1.04 1.31
C PRO A 158 15.28 2.22 0.80
N VAL A 159 15.42 2.34 -0.51
CA VAL A 159 16.15 3.45 -1.16
C VAL A 159 15.23 4.62 -1.49
N TYR A 160 13.93 4.36 -1.66
CA TYR A 160 12.90 5.38 -1.84
C TYR A 160 11.61 4.97 -1.14
N VAL A 161 10.98 5.93 -0.46
CA VAL A 161 9.70 5.76 0.22
C VAL A 161 8.83 6.98 -0.04
N ASN A 162 7.63 6.76 -0.53
CA ASN A 162 6.61 7.79 -0.63
C ASN A 162 5.25 7.20 -0.25
N GLU A 163 4.74 7.62 0.91
CA GLU A 163 3.52 7.08 1.51
C GLU A 163 2.25 7.86 1.12
N SER A 164 2.39 8.93 0.33
CA SER A 164 1.28 9.87 0.05
C SER A 164 1.33 10.37 -1.39
N ILE A 165 0.97 9.49 -2.31
CA ILE A 165 0.77 9.75 -3.73
C ILE A 165 -0.73 9.85 -3.99
N LEU A 166 -1.12 10.69 -4.96
CA LEU A 166 -2.51 10.73 -5.43
C LEU A 166 -2.91 9.34 -5.91
N ASN A 167 -4.15 8.90 -5.67
CA ASN A 167 -4.57 7.60 -6.17
C ASN A 167 -4.67 7.63 -7.70
N GLY A 168 -3.93 6.77 -8.38
CA GLY A 168 -3.95 6.70 -9.84
C GLY A 168 -2.81 5.86 -10.41
N ALA A 169 -2.67 5.91 -11.73
CA ALA A 169 -1.56 5.29 -12.43
C ALA A 169 -0.34 6.22 -12.42
N HIS A 170 0.80 5.67 -12.01
CA HIS A 170 2.05 6.37 -11.81
C HIS A 170 3.22 5.56 -12.37
N TYR A 171 4.38 6.18 -12.48
CA TYR A 171 5.64 5.46 -12.62
C TYR A 171 6.76 6.11 -11.82
N LEU A 172 7.55 5.26 -11.16
CA LEU A 172 8.79 5.65 -10.50
C LEU A 172 9.95 5.35 -11.45
N GLU A 173 10.79 6.35 -11.73
CA GLU A 173 12.09 6.16 -12.35
C GLU A 173 13.17 6.18 -11.26
N ILE A 174 13.96 5.12 -11.16
CA ILE A 174 15.19 5.06 -10.36
C ILE A 174 16.36 5.21 -11.32
N ILE A 175 17.04 6.34 -11.22
CA ILE A 175 18.13 6.71 -12.12
C ILE A 175 19.44 6.49 -11.38
N ASN A 176 20.25 5.54 -11.86
CA ASN A 176 21.60 5.33 -11.38
C ASN A 176 22.48 6.51 -11.85
N SER A 177 22.81 7.39 -10.92
CA SER A 177 23.56 8.62 -11.14
C SER A 177 25.02 8.42 -10.70
N VAL A 178 25.90 9.38 -10.97
CA VAL A 178 27.26 9.38 -10.40
C VAL A 178 27.43 10.53 -9.44
N SER A 179 28.15 10.27 -8.35
CA SER A 179 28.79 11.33 -7.57
C SER A 179 30.22 11.56 -8.07
N SER A 180 31.02 12.32 -7.32
CA SER A 180 32.45 12.57 -7.55
C SER A 180 33.37 11.34 -7.66
N TYR A 181 32.87 10.11 -7.51
CA TYR A 181 33.67 8.87 -7.50
C TYR A 181 33.63 8.08 -8.83
N ASN A 182 33.15 8.71 -9.91
CA ASN A 182 33.18 8.23 -11.30
C ASN A 182 32.37 6.96 -11.63
N ALA A 183 31.85 6.22 -10.64
CA ALA A 183 31.01 5.05 -10.85
C ALA A 183 29.96 4.86 -9.74
N SER A 184 28.86 4.18 -10.09
CA SER A 184 27.75 3.87 -9.18
C SER A 184 27.10 2.53 -9.55
N LEU A 185 26.87 1.68 -8.56
CA LEU A 185 26.19 0.39 -8.69
C LEU A 185 24.74 0.51 -8.21
N ILE A 186 23.80 -0.01 -9.00
CA ILE A 186 22.44 -0.32 -8.55
C ILE A 186 22.25 -1.83 -8.60
N LEU A 187 21.64 -2.39 -7.56
CA LEU A 187 21.13 -3.76 -7.51
C LEU A 187 19.65 -3.66 -7.09
N PHE A 188 18.76 -3.48 -8.06
CA PHE A 188 17.33 -3.34 -7.79
C PHE A 188 16.71 -4.72 -7.55
N ASP A 189 15.95 -4.86 -6.46
CA ASP A 189 15.41 -6.13 -5.96
C ASP A 189 13.89 -6.17 -6.13
N TYR A 190 13.17 -5.24 -5.50
CA TYR A 190 11.72 -5.16 -5.66
C TYR A 190 11.17 -3.79 -5.29
N ALA A 191 9.90 -3.55 -5.63
CA ALA A 191 9.12 -2.44 -5.11
C ALA A 191 7.81 -2.93 -4.50
N THR A 192 7.25 -2.17 -3.57
CA THR A 192 5.92 -2.41 -3.02
C THR A 192 5.09 -1.15 -3.20
N TYR A 193 3.85 -1.28 -3.67
CA TYR A 193 2.92 -0.17 -3.76
C TYR A 193 1.64 -0.43 -2.97
N THR A 194 1.00 0.63 -2.51
CA THR A 194 -0.30 0.55 -1.84
C THR A 194 -1.40 0.82 -2.85
N TYR A 195 -2.26 -0.16 -3.10
CA TYR A 195 -3.47 -0.03 -3.90
C TYR A 195 -4.66 0.33 -3.02
N GLU A 196 -5.47 1.28 -3.47
CA GLU A 196 -6.71 1.66 -2.80
C GLU A 196 -7.91 1.36 -3.72
N GLY A 197 -8.57 0.22 -3.47
CA GLY A 197 -9.72 -0.23 -4.24
C GLY A 197 -11.02 0.37 -3.70
N ASN A 198 -11.77 1.06 -4.57
CA ASN A 198 -13.16 1.41 -4.27
C ASN A 198 -13.96 0.11 -4.16
N SER A 199 -14.27 -0.31 -2.93
CA SER A 199 -15.14 -1.47 -2.65
C SER A 199 -16.56 -1.17 -3.11
N THR A 200 -16.81 -1.24 -4.41
CA THR A 200 -18.16 -1.24 -4.98
C THR A 200 -18.48 -2.69 -5.28
N THR A 201 -19.25 -3.32 -4.39
CA THR A 201 -19.85 -4.62 -4.65
C THR A 201 -20.79 -4.50 -5.86
N SER A 202 -20.25 -4.67 -7.06
CA SER A 202 -21.01 -4.64 -8.31
C SER A 202 -21.73 -5.97 -8.51
N THR A 203 -22.88 -6.13 -7.86
CA THR A 203 -23.89 -7.11 -8.30
C THR A 203 -24.60 -6.51 -9.52
N ALA A 204 -24.07 -6.76 -10.72
CA ALA A 204 -24.74 -6.40 -11.97
C ALA A 204 -25.64 -7.55 -12.43
N SER A 205 -26.97 -7.34 -12.40
CA SER A 205 -27.92 -8.06 -13.26
C SER A 205 -28.52 -7.08 -14.27
N PRO A 206 -28.75 -7.49 -15.53
CA PRO A 206 -29.21 -6.59 -16.58
C PRO A 206 -30.74 -6.55 -16.64
N SER A 207 -31.33 -5.37 -16.89
CA SER A 207 -32.72 -5.28 -17.34
C SER A 207 -32.86 -4.28 -18.49
N LEU A 208 -33.40 -4.77 -19.61
CA LEU A 208 -33.83 -4.02 -20.79
C LEU A 208 -34.94 -2.99 -20.46
N PRO A 209 -35.08 -1.91 -21.26
CA PRO A 209 -36.24 -1.02 -21.18
C PRO A 209 -37.30 -1.33 -22.26
N SER A 210 -38.57 -1.13 -21.91
CA SER A 210 -39.63 -0.80 -22.88
C SER A 210 -40.64 0.19 -22.28
N PRO A 211 -41.31 1.01 -23.12
CA PRO A 211 -41.89 2.28 -22.73
C PRO A 211 -43.39 2.18 -22.44
N SER A 212 -43.92 3.15 -21.68
CA SER A 212 -45.37 3.37 -21.65
C SER A 212 -45.74 4.84 -21.46
N THR A 213 -46.63 5.25 -22.34
CA THR A 213 -47.29 6.54 -22.55
C THR A 213 -48.30 6.88 -21.44
N SER A 214 -48.50 8.17 -21.27
CA SER A 214 -49.47 8.88 -20.42
C SER A 214 -50.94 8.48 -20.66
N GLN A 215 -51.79 8.58 -19.62
CA GLN A 215 -53.03 9.39 -19.63
C GLN A 215 -53.84 9.35 -18.31
N HIS A 216 -54.66 10.40 -18.16
CA HIS A 216 -55.53 10.83 -17.08
C HIS A 216 -56.61 9.83 -16.62
N SER A 217 -57.07 9.97 -15.36
CA SER A 217 -58.45 10.45 -15.06
C SER A 217 -58.68 10.62 -13.55
N ALA A 218 -59.52 11.61 -13.24
CA ALA A 218 -59.93 12.06 -11.92
C ALA A 218 -61.03 11.21 -11.29
N ALA A 219 -61.13 11.23 -9.95
CA ALA A 219 -62.40 11.26 -9.22
C ALA A 219 -62.16 11.58 -7.73
N ALA A 220 -62.94 12.53 -7.21
CA ALA A 220 -63.02 12.92 -5.81
C ALA A 220 -64.02 12.05 -5.04
N THR A 221 -63.79 11.76 -3.75
CA THR A 221 -64.79 11.98 -2.67
C THR A 221 -64.25 11.70 -1.25
N SER A 222 -64.55 12.65 -0.37
CA SER A 222 -65.07 12.52 1.01
C SER A 222 -64.18 12.11 2.19
N GLU A 223 -64.25 13.02 3.17
CA GLU A 223 -63.82 12.96 4.57
C GLU A 223 -64.36 11.75 5.36
N SER A 224 -63.55 11.25 6.30
CA SER A 224 -63.95 11.20 7.71
C SER A 224 -62.73 10.94 8.61
N THR A 225 -62.58 11.81 9.61
CA THR A 225 -61.54 11.83 10.62
C THR A 225 -61.79 10.73 11.66
N ASN A 226 -60.82 9.83 11.85
CA ASN A 226 -60.74 8.96 13.03
C ASN A 226 -59.64 9.47 13.97
N SER A 227 -60.04 10.32 14.90
CA SER A 227 -59.23 10.72 16.06
C SER A 227 -59.22 9.59 17.09
N ALA A 228 -58.22 8.71 17.01
CA ALA A 228 -57.94 7.71 18.07
C ALA A 228 -56.46 7.29 18.14
N ALA A 229 -55.50 8.19 17.87
CA ALA A 229 -54.07 7.86 17.90
C ALA A 229 -53.21 9.02 18.41
N VAL A 230 -53.37 9.45 19.67
CA VAL A 230 -52.51 10.51 20.25
C VAL A 230 -51.90 10.17 21.62
N VAL A 231 -52.21 9.04 22.25
CA VAL A 231 -51.61 8.71 23.58
C VAL A 231 -50.55 7.59 23.52
N GLY A 232 -50.37 6.89 22.39
CA GLY A 232 -49.40 5.80 22.25
C GLY A 232 -48.00 6.19 21.71
N GLY A 233 -47.81 7.41 21.22
CA GLY A 233 -46.61 7.79 20.45
C GLY A 233 -45.35 8.07 21.29
N VAL A 234 -45.51 8.55 22.52
CA VAL A 234 -44.36 9.03 23.31
C VAL A 234 -43.55 7.89 23.94
N LEU A 235 -44.23 6.81 24.38
CA LEU A 235 -43.54 5.65 24.95
C LEU A 235 -42.86 4.81 23.87
N GLY A 236 -43.48 4.66 22.69
CA GLY A 236 -42.90 3.93 21.57
C GLY A 236 -41.65 4.61 20.99
N THR A 237 -41.64 5.95 20.94
CA THR A 237 -40.51 6.71 20.39
C THR A 237 -39.27 6.67 21.29
N LEU A 238 -39.43 6.75 22.62
CA LEU A 238 -38.31 6.63 23.55
C LEU A 238 -37.67 5.23 23.51
N LEU A 239 -38.49 4.19 23.41
CA LEU A 239 -38.00 2.80 23.29
C LEU A 239 -37.25 2.59 21.96
N PHE A 240 -37.80 3.09 20.85
CA PHE A 240 -37.19 2.98 19.53
C PHE A 240 -35.86 3.75 19.44
N LEU A 241 -35.79 4.96 20.01
CA LEU A 241 -34.56 5.75 20.07
C LEU A 241 -33.48 5.06 20.91
N GLY A 242 -33.86 4.47 22.06
CA GLY A 242 -32.94 3.70 22.89
C GLY A 242 -32.36 2.48 22.16
N LEU A 243 -33.22 1.74 21.45
CA LEU A 243 -32.79 0.59 20.65
C LEU A 243 -31.91 1.00 19.46
N ALA A 244 -32.25 2.08 18.76
CA ALA A 244 -31.46 2.59 17.65
C ALA A 244 -30.08 3.08 18.12
N ALA A 245 -30.02 3.84 19.23
CA ALA A 245 -28.76 4.30 19.81
C ALA A 245 -27.91 3.11 20.32
N GLY A 246 -28.52 2.12 20.96
CA GLY A 246 -27.87 0.90 21.39
C GLY A 246 -27.29 0.09 20.22
N ALA A 247 -28.05 -0.07 19.13
CA ALA A 247 -27.59 -0.75 17.92
C ALA A 247 -26.39 -0.03 17.27
N VAL A 248 -26.43 1.31 17.20
CA VAL A 248 -25.31 2.13 16.70
C VAL A 248 -24.07 1.99 17.60
N ALA A 249 -24.25 2.01 18.92
CA ALA A 249 -23.15 1.85 19.86
C ALA A 249 -22.50 0.45 19.75
N ILE A 250 -23.31 -0.61 19.66
CA ILE A 250 -22.83 -1.98 19.46
C ILE A 250 -22.12 -2.11 18.11
N PHE A 251 -22.67 -1.54 17.04
CA PHE A 251 -22.03 -1.56 15.72
C PHE A 251 -20.69 -0.83 15.73
N ARG A 252 -20.60 0.34 16.38
CA ARG A 252 -19.34 1.08 16.52
C ARG A 252 -18.33 0.36 17.41
N TYR A 253 -18.76 -0.26 18.51
CA TYR A 253 -17.90 -1.07 19.38
C TYR A 253 -17.34 -2.30 18.64
N ARG A 254 -18.19 -3.04 17.92
CA ARG A 254 -17.77 -4.19 17.10
C ARG A 254 -16.78 -3.76 16.03
N ARG A 255 -17.02 -2.62 15.38
CA ARG A 255 -16.13 -2.09 14.32
C ARG A 255 -14.80 -1.54 14.86
N GLN A 256 -14.78 -0.93 16.05
CA GLN A 256 -13.53 -0.54 16.71
C GLN A 256 -12.67 -1.77 17.03
N ARG A 257 -13.28 -2.87 17.47
CA ARG A 257 -12.58 -4.15 17.64
C ARG A 257 -12.05 -4.73 16.32
N SER A 258 -12.77 -4.56 15.20
CA SER A 258 -12.29 -5.00 13.88
C SER A 258 -11.08 -4.21 13.38
N ARG A 259 -11.03 -2.89 13.65
CA ARG A 259 -9.88 -2.03 13.27
C ARG A 259 -8.60 -2.37 14.05
N ALA A 260 -8.73 -2.93 15.24
CA ALA A 260 -7.58 -3.43 16.00
C ALA A 260 -6.91 -4.66 15.34
N LEU A 261 -7.64 -5.40 14.48
CA LEU A 261 -7.09 -6.56 13.76
C LEU A 261 -6.36 -6.15 12.47
N SER A 262 -6.66 -4.99 11.88
CA SER A 262 -5.97 -4.47 10.70
C SER A 262 -4.58 -3.89 11.01
N ALA A 263 -4.36 -3.45 12.26
CA ALA A 263 -3.04 -3.00 12.73
C ALA A 263 -2.06 -4.17 12.95
N ILE A 264 -2.55 -5.42 12.96
CA ILE A 264 -1.77 -6.63 13.27
C ILE A 264 -1.13 -7.22 12.00
N TRP A 265 -1.56 -6.82 10.79
CA TRP A 265 -0.93 -7.24 9.53
C TRP A 265 0.07 -6.20 8.99
N ARG A 266 0.86 -5.58 9.88
CA ARG A 266 2.18 -5.12 9.47
C ARG A 266 2.99 -6.38 9.26
N ILE A 267 3.39 -6.65 8.01
CA ILE A 267 4.23 -7.80 7.66
C ILE A 267 5.40 -7.84 8.65
N PRO A 268 5.52 -8.87 9.51
CA PRO A 268 6.73 -9.02 10.29
C PRO A 268 7.87 -9.23 9.27
N PRO A 269 9.04 -8.59 9.46
CA PRO A 269 10.21 -8.93 8.66
C PRO A 269 10.39 -10.45 8.67
N ARG A 270 10.69 -11.05 7.50
CA ARG A 270 10.88 -12.50 7.38
C ARG A 270 11.74 -12.99 8.55
N PRO A 271 11.34 -14.04 9.28
CA PRO A 271 12.20 -14.61 10.31
C PRO A 271 13.51 -15.03 9.64
N ARG A 272 14.62 -14.39 10.05
CA ARG A 272 15.98 -14.76 9.65
C ARG A 272 16.14 -16.27 9.79
N PRO A 273 16.65 -17.00 8.78
CA PRO A 273 17.09 -18.38 8.97
C PRO A 273 18.06 -18.40 10.15
N ALA A 274 17.77 -19.22 11.15
CA ALA A 274 18.67 -19.39 12.27
C ALA A 274 20.02 -19.84 11.71
N THR A 275 21.06 -19.04 11.97
CA THR A 275 22.44 -19.43 11.71
C THR A 275 22.66 -20.74 12.46
N VAL A 276 22.80 -21.84 11.71
CA VAL A 276 23.21 -23.13 12.28
C VAL A 276 24.61 -22.90 12.83
N LEU A 277 24.70 -22.68 14.16
CA LEU A 277 25.96 -22.77 14.88
C LEU A 277 26.44 -24.20 14.69
N ASN A 278 27.46 -24.34 13.86
CA ASN A 278 28.13 -25.59 13.61
C ASN A 278 29.01 -25.90 14.84
N ASP A 279 28.39 -26.37 15.91
CA ASP A 279 29.08 -27.00 17.03
C ASP A 279 29.58 -28.37 16.57
N GLY A 280 30.73 -28.36 15.92
CA GLY A 280 31.44 -29.52 15.42
C GLY A 280 32.92 -29.42 15.76
N GLN A 281 33.23 -29.32 17.04
CA GLN A 281 34.58 -29.48 17.58
C GLN A 281 35.00 -30.95 17.39
N PHE A 282 35.94 -31.21 16.48
CA PHE A 282 36.80 -32.40 16.55
C PHE A 282 38.25 -31.96 16.34
N THR A 283 38.96 -31.80 17.46
CA THR A 283 40.40 -31.66 17.50
C THR A 283 41.04 -33.03 17.29
N LEU A 284 41.76 -33.22 16.18
CA LEU A 284 42.67 -34.35 16.02
C LEU A 284 43.76 -34.03 15.00
N SER A 285 44.77 -33.27 15.46
CA SER A 285 46.06 -33.18 14.79
C SER A 285 47.15 -32.87 15.82
N ASP A 286 47.24 -33.76 16.81
CA ASP A 286 48.53 -34.15 17.38
C ASP A 286 48.90 -35.51 16.80
N MET A 287 49.52 -35.50 15.62
CA MET A 287 50.30 -36.62 15.10
C MET A 287 51.35 -36.10 14.12
N GLY A 288 52.61 -36.18 14.56
CA GLY A 288 53.67 -36.65 13.68
C GLY A 288 54.41 -35.60 12.87
N SER A 289 55.47 -35.09 13.49
CA SER A 289 56.74 -34.78 12.82
C SER A 289 57.00 -35.71 11.64
N ASN A 290 57.40 -35.18 10.48
CA ASN A 290 58.52 -35.74 9.72
C ASN A 290 59.15 -34.65 8.84
N HIS A 291 60.39 -34.39 9.22
CA HIS A 291 61.38 -33.53 8.63
C HIS A 291 61.96 -34.20 7.38
N TRP A 292 61.94 -33.54 6.23
CA TRP A 292 62.86 -33.84 5.13
C TRP A 292 63.33 -32.53 4.47
N LYS A 293 64.56 -32.14 4.81
CA LYS A 293 65.40 -31.25 4.01
C LYS A 293 66.12 -32.10 2.96
N SER A 294 66.08 -31.71 1.69
CA SER A 294 67.03 -32.18 0.69
C SER A 294 68.11 -31.11 0.49
N THR A 295 69.35 -31.48 0.78
CA THR A 295 70.56 -30.86 0.25
C THR A 295 71.44 -32.00 -0.23
N ASP A 296 71.48 -32.17 -1.55
CA ASP A 296 72.67 -32.35 -2.42
C ASP A 296 72.24 -32.93 -3.77
#